data_AF-X1UDS8-F1
#
_entry.id   AF-X1UDS8-F1
#
_cell.length_a   1.000
_cell.length_b   1.000
_cell.length_c   1.000
_cell.angle_alpha   90.00
_cell.angle_beta   90.00
_cell.angle_gamma   90.00
#
_symmetry.space_group_name_H-M   'P 1'
#
loop_
_entity.id
_entity.type
_entity.pdbx_description
1 polymer ?
#
loop_
_entity_poly.entity_id
_entity_poly.type
_entity_poly.pdbx_seq_one_letter_code
_entity_poly.pdbx_strand_id
1 'polypeptide(L)'
;MTGYNGEKLRDHLDQFSQGKGIKINHLVNEEWEKENGLSVLKAKGEIEENFILLMSDHIFNESILTELLQEKIIDGEVMLAVDYNLENKIVDVDDVTKVLVDGKDRIVNIGKKIKKYNAYDTGIFLCSTALFEATGDKDWHIVYKGNPCL
;
A
#
# COMPACT_ATOMS: atom_id res chain seq x y z
N MET A 1 8.15 -8.20 3.25
CA MET A 1 8.10 -8.26 4.73
C MET A 1 7.32 -9.51 5.12
N THR A 2 7.80 -10.29 6.07
CA THR A 2 7.12 -11.52 6.54
C THR A 2 7.05 -11.56 8.06
N GLY A 3 6.06 -12.28 8.60
CA GLY A 3 5.84 -12.45 10.04
C GLY A 3 5.48 -13.89 10.37
N TYR A 4 4.26 -14.12 10.87
CA TYR A 4 3.72 -15.45 11.13
C TYR A 4 3.87 -16.40 9.92
N ASN A 5 4.35 -17.63 10.16
CA ASN A 5 4.64 -18.63 9.13
C ASN A 5 5.57 -18.14 7.99
N GLY A 6 6.36 -17.09 8.23
CA GLY A 6 7.18 -16.46 7.19
C GLY A 6 8.23 -17.37 6.57
N GLU A 7 8.77 -18.35 7.31
CA GLU A 7 9.79 -19.29 6.81
C GLU A 7 9.33 -20.02 5.54
N LYS A 8 8.15 -20.64 5.58
CA LYS A 8 7.57 -21.36 4.43
C LYS A 8 7.42 -20.47 3.19
N LEU A 9 7.05 -19.20 3.40
CA LEU A 9 6.90 -18.24 2.31
C LEU A 9 8.26 -17.82 1.75
N ARG A 10 9.26 -17.56 2.60
CA ARG A 10 10.61 -17.19 2.17
C ARG A 10 11.27 -18.30 1.37
N ASP A 11 11.14 -19.56 1.81
CA ASP A 11 11.66 -20.72 1.07
C ASP A 11 11.07 -20.82 -0.34
N HIS A 12 9.76 -20.58 -0.47
CA HIS A 12 9.08 -20.57 -1.76
C HIS A 12 9.55 -19.39 -2.63
N LEU A 13 9.68 -18.20 -2.05
CA LEU A 13 10.13 -17.00 -2.75
C LEU A 13 11.59 -17.09 -3.20
N ASP A 14 12.45 -17.78 -2.46
CA ASP A 14 13.85 -18.01 -2.84
C ASP A 14 13.95 -18.87 -4.11
N GLN A 15 13.16 -19.93 -4.18
CA GLN A 15 13.05 -20.76 -5.39
C GLN A 15 12.50 -19.96 -6.58
N PHE A 16 11.46 -19.16 -6.33
CA PHE A 16 10.86 -18.29 -7.34
C PHE A 16 11.86 -17.24 -7.85
N SER A 17 12.59 -16.60 -6.94
CA SER A 17 13.63 -15.60 -7.20
C SER A 17 14.69 -16.14 -8.16
N GLN A 18 15.21 -17.34 -7.87
CA GLN A 18 16.20 -18.01 -8.72
C GLN A 18 15.64 -18.34 -10.11
N GLY A 19 14.42 -18.88 -10.18
CA GLY A 19 13.80 -19.27 -11.44
C GLY A 19 13.43 -18.09 -12.36
N LYS A 20 13.26 -16.88 -11.79
CA LYS A 20 12.86 -15.67 -12.52
C LYS A 20 13.98 -14.63 -12.66
N GLY A 21 15.10 -14.80 -11.98
CA GLY A 21 16.18 -13.80 -11.94
C GLY A 21 15.79 -12.50 -11.24
N ILE A 22 14.82 -12.56 -10.32
CA ILE A 22 14.32 -11.39 -9.57
C ILE A 22 14.98 -11.38 -8.21
N LYS A 23 15.66 -10.30 -7.83
CA LYS A 23 16.21 -10.14 -6.48
C LYS A 23 15.07 -9.92 -5.47
N ILE A 24 14.97 -10.78 -4.46
CA ILE A 24 14.04 -10.63 -3.34
C ILE A 24 14.87 -10.49 -2.07
N ASN A 25 14.67 -9.40 -1.33
CA ASN A 25 15.25 -9.22 0.01
C ASN A 25 14.19 -9.52 1.07
N HIS A 26 14.53 -10.37 2.04
CA HIS A 26 13.60 -10.77 3.08
C HIS A 26 13.83 -9.95 4.34
N LEU A 27 12.79 -9.25 4.75
CA LEU A 27 12.72 -8.60 6.06
C LEU A 27 11.67 -9.32 6.92
N VAL A 28 11.98 -9.48 8.20
CA VAL A 28 11.14 -10.22 9.15
C VAL A 28 10.65 -9.28 10.25
N ASN A 29 9.33 -9.28 10.45
CA ASN A 29 8.68 -8.63 11.58
C ASN A 29 8.21 -9.68 12.59
N GLU A 30 8.99 -9.91 13.64
CA GLU A 30 8.61 -10.79 14.76
C GLU A 30 7.39 -10.29 15.54
N GLU A 31 7.04 -9.00 15.43
CA GLU A 31 5.89 -8.37 16.08
C GLU A 31 4.71 -8.28 15.11
N TRP A 32 4.45 -9.37 14.38
CA TRP A 32 3.41 -9.44 13.34
C TRP A 32 1.98 -9.31 13.89
N GLU A 33 1.78 -9.51 15.20
CA GLU A 33 0.50 -9.29 15.87
C GLU A 33 0.15 -7.80 16.02
N LYS A 34 1.12 -6.91 15.80
CA LYS A 34 0.90 -5.45 15.79
C LYS A 34 0.42 -4.97 14.42
N GLU A 35 0.05 -3.70 14.36
CA GLU A 35 -0.46 -3.07 13.14
C GLU A 35 0.56 -3.06 11.99
N ASN A 36 0.05 -3.08 10.75
CA ASN A 36 0.85 -3.10 9.52
C ASN A 36 1.85 -1.93 9.42
N GLY A 37 1.57 -0.79 10.05
CA GLY A 37 2.48 0.34 10.10
C GLY A 37 3.87 -0.01 10.68
N LEU A 38 3.93 -0.91 11.65
CA LEU A 38 5.20 -1.36 12.23
C LEU A 38 6.03 -2.19 11.23
N SER A 39 5.37 -3.02 10.44
CA SER A 39 6.00 -3.77 9.36
C SER A 39 6.68 -2.82 8.37
N VAL A 40 6.06 -1.71 8.02
CA VAL A 40 6.66 -0.71 7.13
C VAL A 40 7.91 -0.09 7.78
N LEU A 41 7.84 0.31 9.06
CA LEU A 41 8.99 0.91 9.76
C LEU A 41 10.20 -0.01 9.84
N LYS A 42 10.02 -1.34 9.89
CA LYS A 42 11.13 -2.31 9.86
C LYS A 42 11.88 -2.35 8.53
N ALA A 43 11.35 -1.76 7.46
CA ALA A 43 12.06 -1.59 6.20
C ALA A 43 12.93 -0.32 6.13
N LYS A 44 12.93 0.50 7.20
CA LYS A 44 13.80 1.69 7.29
C LYS A 44 15.26 1.29 7.16
N GLY A 45 16.00 1.99 6.29
CA GLY A 45 17.42 1.74 6.01
C GLY A 45 17.68 0.68 4.95
N GLU A 46 16.66 -0.05 4.49
CA GLU A 46 16.75 -1.01 3.38
C GLU A 46 16.30 -0.39 2.04
N ILE A 47 15.59 0.73 2.11
CA ILE A 47 15.01 1.46 0.98
C ILE A 47 15.44 2.92 1.08
N GLU A 48 16.14 3.41 0.06
CA GLU A 48 16.73 4.76 0.01
C GLU A 48 16.08 5.66 -1.06
N GLU A 49 15.11 5.14 -1.81
CA GLU A 49 14.40 5.84 -2.89
C GLU A 49 12.89 5.74 -2.71
N ASN A 50 12.13 6.51 -3.51
CA ASN A 50 10.68 6.38 -3.56
C ASN A 50 10.30 4.95 -3.96
N PHE A 51 9.34 4.36 -3.28
CA PHE A 51 9.03 2.95 -3.41
C PHE A 51 7.53 2.68 -3.48
N ILE A 52 7.18 1.57 -4.11
CA ILE A 52 5.83 1.05 -4.10
C ILE A 52 5.66 0.16 -2.86
N LEU A 53 4.61 0.39 -2.10
CA LEU A 53 4.15 -0.47 -1.02
C LEU A 53 2.84 -1.14 -1.45
N LEU A 54 2.83 -2.48 -1.43
CA LEU A 54 1.67 -3.29 -1.79
C LEU A 54 1.24 -4.15 -0.59
N MET A 55 -0.06 -4.23 -0.37
CA MET A 55 -0.67 -5.20 0.51
C MET A 55 -0.74 -6.57 -0.19
N SER A 56 -0.16 -7.60 0.41
CA SER A 56 0.00 -8.93 -0.24
C SER A 56 -1.30 -9.72 -0.38
N ASP A 57 -2.34 -9.32 0.33
CA ASP A 57 -3.67 -9.90 0.33
C ASP A 57 -4.62 -9.23 -0.68
N HIS A 58 -4.15 -8.24 -1.44
CA HIS A 58 -4.93 -7.53 -2.45
C HIS A 58 -4.60 -8.04 -3.86
N ILE A 59 -5.65 -8.33 -4.64
CA ILE A 59 -5.56 -8.59 -6.08
C ILE A 59 -5.85 -7.28 -6.79
N PHE A 60 -5.08 -6.95 -7.82
CA PHE A 60 -5.21 -5.69 -8.53
C PHE A 60 -4.82 -5.79 -10.00
N ASN A 61 -5.28 -4.82 -10.80
CA ASN A 61 -4.91 -4.71 -12.21
C ASN A 61 -3.51 -4.10 -12.36
N GLU A 62 -2.66 -4.71 -13.19
CA GLU A 62 -1.30 -4.23 -13.48
C GLU A 62 -1.24 -2.79 -14.00
N SER A 63 -2.33 -2.28 -14.61
CA SER A 63 -2.43 -0.90 -15.06
C SER A 63 -2.25 0.09 -13.91
N ILE A 64 -2.76 -0.24 -12.71
CA ILE A 64 -2.63 0.62 -11.53
C ILE A 64 -1.16 0.82 -11.20
N LEU A 65 -0.38 -0.26 -11.14
CA LEU A 65 1.04 -0.19 -10.85
C LEU A 65 1.80 0.55 -11.95
N THR A 66 1.45 0.30 -13.22
CA THR A 66 2.10 0.94 -14.37
C THR A 66 1.89 2.45 -14.38
N GLU A 67 0.67 2.91 -14.09
CA GLU A 67 0.34 4.34 -13.98
C GLU A 67 0.99 4.97 -12.76
N LEU A 68 0.94 4.30 -11.60
CA LEU A 68 1.55 4.78 -10.36
C LEU A 68 3.07 4.94 -10.47
N LEU A 69 3.74 4.09 -11.26
CA LEU A 69 5.18 4.21 -11.55
C LEU A 69 5.53 5.42 -12.44
N GLN A 70 4.56 6.04 -13.11
CA GLN A 70 4.78 7.25 -13.91
C GLN A 70 4.61 8.54 -13.08
N GLU A 71 4.02 8.42 -11.90
CA GLU A 71 3.81 9.53 -11.00
C GLU A 71 5.10 9.96 -10.30
N LYS A 72 5.11 11.21 -9.85
CA LYS A 72 6.20 11.78 -9.05
C LYS A 72 5.64 12.33 -7.76
N ILE A 73 6.21 11.89 -6.66
CA ILE A 73 5.98 12.45 -5.33
C ILE A 73 7.24 13.19 -4.87
N ILE A 74 7.05 14.26 -4.11
CA ILE A 74 8.15 14.92 -3.40
C ILE A 74 8.37 14.27 -2.03
N ASP A 75 9.46 14.65 -1.36
CA ASP A 75 9.76 14.16 -0.03
C ASP A 75 8.66 14.55 0.98
N GLY A 76 8.24 13.60 1.82
CA GLY A 76 7.15 13.77 2.76
C GLY A 76 5.76 13.35 2.25
N GLU A 77 5.61 13.17 0.93
CA GLU A 77 4.33 12.77 0.35
C GLU A 77 4.15 11.24 0.35
N VAL A 78 2.89 10.84 0.46
CA VAL A 78 2.43 9.48 0.18
C VAL A 78 1.24 9.58 -0.74
N MET A 79 1.25 8.72 -1.75
CA MET A 79 0.21 8.60 -2.76
C MET A 79 -0.47 7.25 -2.61
N LEU A 80 -1.79 7.26 -2.39
CA LEU A 80 -2.62 6.06 -2.31
C LEU A 80 -3.45 5.92 -3.58
N ALA A 81 -3.47 4.73 -4.19
CA ALA A 81 -4.44 4.42 -5.23
C ALA A 81 -5.78 4.01 -4.61
N VAL A 82 -6.88 4.58 -5.11
CA VAL A 82 -8.23 4.36 -4.55
C VAL A 82 -9.22 3.91 -5.63
N ASP A 83 -10.24 3.15 -5.21
CA ASP A 83 -11.39 2.77 -6.04
C ASP A 83 -12.58 3.69 -5.77
N TYR A 84 -12.96 4.51 -6.75
CA TYR A 84 -14.15 5.38 -6.67
C TYR A 84 -15.46 4.64 -7.00
N ASN A 85 -15.40 3.40 -7.46
CA ASN A 85 -16.57 2.58 -7.77
C ASN A 85 -17.19 2.01 -6.48
N LEU A 86 -18.00 2.82 -5.80
CA LEU A 86 -18.68 2.41 -4.57
C LEU A 86 -19.69 1.26 -4.78
N GLU A 87 -20.06 0.96 -6.02
CA GLU A 87 -20.95 -0.14 -6.40
C GLU A 87 -20.21 -1.45 -6.70
N ASN A 88 -18.88 -1.49 -6.52
CA ASN A 88 -18.08 -2.69 -6.71
C ASN A 88 -18.55 -3.82 -5.77
N LYS A 89 -19.16 -4.86 -6.34
CA LYS A 89 -19.75 -5.99 -5.61
C LYS A 89 -18.72 -7.00 -5.09
N ILE A 90 -17.47 -6.90 -5.55
CA ILE A 90 -16.37 -7.78 -5.11
C ILE A 90 -15.84 -7.28 -3.76
N VAL A 91 -16.02 -5.99 -3.46
CA VAL A 91 -15.59 -5.37 -2.21
C VAL A 91 -16.56 -5.71 -1.07
N ASP A 92 -16.02 -6.29 0.00
CA ASP A 92 -16.73 -6.39 1.28
C ASP A 92 -16.71 -5.03 1.99
N VAL A 93 -17.85 -4.35 1.98
CA VAL A 93 -18.00 -3.01 2.57
C VAL A 93 -17.74 -3.01 4.08
N ASP A 94 -17.92 -4.13 4.78
CA ASP A 94 -17.70 -4.21 6.22
C ASP A 94 -16.20 -4.34 6.58
N ASP A 95 -15.38 -4.88 5.67
CA ASP A 95 -13.95 -5.07 5.90
C ASP A 95 -13.05 -4.04 5.19
N VAL A 96 -13.53 -3.44 4.09
CA VAL A 96 -12.75 -2.49 3.29
C VAL A 96 -12.42 -1.20 4.06
N THR A 97 -11.19 -0.72 3.90
CA THR A 97 -10.79 0.61 4.35
C THR A 97 -11.40 1.65 3.43
N LYS A 98 -12.21 2.55 4.00
CA LYS A 98 -12.92 3.60 3.28
C LYS A 98 -12.09 4.88 3.29
N VAL A 99 -12.17 5.65 2.21
CA VAL A 99 -11.42 6.89 2.01
C VAL A 99 -12.39 8.03 1.66
N LEU A 100 -12.21 9.18 2.31
CA LEU A 100 -12.86 10.43 1.97
C LEU A 100 -11.84 11.37 1.32
N VAL A 101 -12.11 11.75 0.09
CA VAL A 101 -11.27 12.60 -0.75
C VAL A 101 -11.94 13.96 -0.96
N ASP A 102 -11.20 15.07 -0.83
CA ASP A 102 -11.69 16.41 -1.16
C ASP A 102 -11.61 16.74 -2.66
N GLY A 103 -12.12 17.92 -3.06
CA GLY A 103 -12.08 18.38 -4.45
C GLY A 103 -10.67 18.74 -4.98
N LYS A 104 -9.62 18.56 -4.19
CA LYS A 104 -8.21 18.76 -4.56
C LYS A 104 -7.42 17.45 -4.53
N ASP A 105 -8.10 16.30 -4.54
CA ASP A 105 -7.51 14.97 -4.52
C ASP A 105 -6.64 14.72 -3.27
N ARG A 106 -7.06 15.23 -2.10
CA ARG A 106 -6.39 14.96 -0.81
C ARG A 106 -7.24 14.06 0.08
N ILE A 107 -6.60 13.16 0.82
CA ILE A 107 -7.27 12.33 1.82
C ILE A 107 -7.66 13.23 3.00
N VAL A 108 -8.96 13.40 3.22
CA VAL A 108 -9.52 14.10 4.38
C VAL A 108 -9.72 13.15 5.55
N ASN A 109 -10.09 11.91 5.25
CA ASN A 109 -10.32 10.89 6.27
C ASN A 109 -10.14 9.49 5.67
N ILE A 110 -9.61 8.56 6.44
CA ILE A 110 -9.40 7.17 6.04
C ILE A 110 -9.66 6.24 7.23
N GLY A 111 -10.34 5.13 6.98
CA GLY A 111 -10.51 4.09 7.99
C GLY A 111 -11.73 3.21 7.75
N LYS A 112 -11.73 2.02 8.35
CA LYS A 112 -12.82 1.04 8.17
C LYS A 112 -14.19 1.53 8.67
N LYS A 113 -14.21 2.41 9.67
CA LYS A 113 -15.43 2.85 10.39
C LYS A 113 -15.91 4.27 10.06
N ILE A 114 -15.31 4.95 9.07
CA ILE A 114 -15.73 6.31 8.71
C ILE A 114 -17.10 6.28 8.03
N LYS A 115 -17.97 7.24 8.36
CA LYS A 115 -19.35 7.30 7.85
C LYS A 115 -19.47 7.98 6.49
N LYS A 116 -18.58 8.93 6.20
CA LYS A 116 -18.53 9.66 4.94
C LYS A 116 -17.28 9.24 4.20
N TYR A 117 -17.45 8.75 2.99
CA TYR A 117 -16.39 8.30 2.11
C TYR A 117 -16.89 8.40 0.66
N ASN A 118 -15.95 8.48 -0.28
CA ASN A 118 -16.22 8.49 -1.71
C ASN A 118 -15.29 7.55 -2.49
N ALA A 119 -14.41 6.80 -1.81
CA ALA A 119 -13.59 5.78 -2.41
C ALA A 119 -13.22 4.65 -1.42
N TYR A 120 -12.68 3.56 -1.93
CA TYR A 120 -12.09 2.45 -1.19
C TYR A 120 -10.56 2.45 -1.35
N ASP A 121 -9.84 2.08 -0.30
CA ASP A 121 -8.40 1.84 -0.32
C ASP A 121 -8.09 0.55 -1.11
N THR A 122 -7.11 0.59 -2.01
CA THR A 122 -6.69 -0.58 -2.82
C THR A 122 -5.50 -1.34 -2.24
N GLY A 123 -4.86 -0.81 -1.19
CA GLY A 123 -3.64 -1.37 -0.61
C GLY A 123 -2.38 -1.09 -1.43
N ILE A 124 -2.43 -0.16 -2.39
CA ILE A 124 -1.32 0.18 -3.30
C ILE A 124 -0.90 1.63 -3.08
N PHE A 125 0.34 1.81 -2.67
CA PHE A 125 0.89 3.12 -2.33
C PHE A 125 2.18 3.39 -3.07
N LEU A 126 2.40 4.65 -3.45
CA LEU A 126 3.71 5.19 -3.80
C LEU A 126 4.17 6.09 -2.65
N CYS A 127 5.31 5.76 -2.06
CA CYS A 127 5.79 6.30 -0.81
C CYS A 127 7.17 6.95 -0.98
N SER A 128 7.36 8.12 -0.37
CA SER A 128 8.69 8.68 -0.16
C SER A 128 9.34 8.02 1.06
N THR A 129 10.67 8.10 1.18
CA THR A 129 11.40 7.55 2.33
C THR A 129 11.08 8.27 3.64
N ALA A 130 10.57 9.50 3.59
CA ALA A 130 10.00 10.20 4.75
C ALA A 130 8.89 9.41 5.47
N LEU A 131 8.25 8.43 4.80
CA LEU A 131 7.31 7.50 5.40
C LEU A 131 7.89 6.83 6.66
N PHE A 132 9.20 6.56 6.69
CA PHE A 132 9.91 5.88 7.77
C PHE A 132 10.26 6.78 8.97
N GLU A 133 10.26 8.10 8.80
CA GLU A 133 10.58 9.06 9.86
C GLU A 133 9.33 9.56 10.60
N ALA A 134 8.15 9.32 10.04
CA ALA A 134 6.93 9.92 10.53
C ALA A 134 6.41 9.28 11.83
N THR A 135 6.18 10.11 12.85
CA THR A 135 5.45 9.76 14.09
C THR A 135 4.09 10.47 14.21
N GLY A 136 3.55 11.02 13.11
CA GLY A 136 2.28 11.76 13.05
C GLY A 136 2.20 12.71 11.83
N ASP A 137 0.97 13.07 11.43
CA ASP A 137 0.51 13.92 10.30
C ASP A 137 1.38 13.95 9.03
N LYS A 138 0.95 13.23 7.99
CA LYS A 138 1.52 13.28 6.63
C LYS A 138 0.62 14.09 5.72
N ASP A 139 1.23 14.80 4.77
CA ASP A 139 0.51 15.31 3.62
C ASP A 139 0.22 14.12 2.68
N TRP A 140 -0.99 13.56 2.85
CA TRP A 140 -1.51 12.50 2.00
C TRP A 140 -2.08 13.11 0.73
N HIS A 141 -1.42 12.83 -0.38
CA HIS A 141 -1.92 13.14 -1.72
C HIS A 141 -2.56 11.88 -2.30
N ILE A 142 -3.56 12.05 -3.15
CA ILE A 142 -4.11 10.94 -3.93
C ILE A 142 -3.73 11.19 -5.37
N VAL A 143 -3.08 10.22 -5.99
CA VAL A 143 -3.09 10.11 -7.43
C VAL A 143 -3.26 8.63 -7.77
N TYR A 144 -4.51 8.28 -8.01
CA TYR A 144 -4.91 7.34 -9.04
C TYR A 144 -6.42 7.49 -9.23
N LYS A 145 -6.84 7.70 -10.48
CA LYS A 145 -8.24 7.83 -10.91
C LYS A 145 -8.54 6.80 -11.99
N GLY A 146 -8.03 5.57 -11.86
CA GLY A 146 -8.42 4.49 -12.76
C GLY A 146 -9.56 3.69 -12.16
N ASN A 147 -10.38 3.06 -13.01
CA ASN A 147 -11.35 2.03 -12.64
C ASN A 147 -10.57 0.80 -12.15
N PRO A 148 -10.38 0.58 -10.85
CA PRO A 148 -9.69 -0.60 -10.37
C PRO A 148 -10.79 -1.66 -10.27
N CYS A 149 -10.83 -2.60 -11.20
CA CYS A 149 -11.41 -3.88 -10.85
C CYS A 149 -10.49 -4.50 -9.79
N LEU A 150 -10.80 -4.27 -8.51
CA LEU A 150 -10.64 -5.29 -7.47
C LEU A 150 -11.53 -6.47 -7.83
#